data_AF-Q6QR60-F1
#
_entry.id   AF-Q6QR60-F1
#
_cell.length_a   1.000
_cell.length_b   1.000
_cell.length_c   1.000
_cell.angle_alpha   90.00
_cell.angle_beta   90.00
_cell.angle_gamma   90.00
#
_symmetry.space_group_name_H-M   'P 1'
#
loop_
_entity.id
_entity.type
_entity.pdbx_description
1 polymer ?
#
loop_
_entity_poly.entity_id
_entity_poly.type
_entity_poly.pdbx_seq_one_letter_code
_entity_poly.pdbx_strand_id
1 'polypeptide(L)'
;MVDTQHFCLRWNNYQSSITSAFENLRDDEDFVDVTLACDGRSLKAHRVVLSACSPYFRELLKSTPCKHPVIVLQDVAFTDLHALVEFIYHGE
;
A
#
# COMPACT_ATOMS: atom_id res chain seq x y z
N MET A 1 14.74 -34.27 -29.97
CA MET A 1 13.76 -33.37 -29.34
C MET A 1 14.36 -32.99 -28.00
N VAL A 2 14.53 -31.71 -27.71
CA VAL A 2 15.09 -31.27 -26.42
C VAL A 2 13.93 -31.22 -25.43
N ASP A 3 13.98 -32.06 -24.41
CA ASP A 3 12.98 -32.08 -23.33
C ASP A 3 13.06 -30.74 -22.56
N THR A 4 11.98 -29.97 -22.60
CA THR A 4 11.86 -28.74 -21.83
C THR A 4 11.65 -29.10 -20.36
N GLN A 5 12.67 -28.94 -19.52
CA GLN A 5 12.51 -29.08 -18.07
C GLN A 5 11.76 -27.87 -17.51
N HIS A 6 10.66 -28.12 -16.81
CA HIS A 6 9.93 -27.09 -16.06
C HIS A 6 10.32 -27.20 -14.58
N PHE A 7 10.80 -26.10 -14.01
CA PHE A 7 11.08 -25.99 -12.57
C PHE A 7 9.94 -25.27 -11.87
N CYS A 8 9.40 -25.87 -10.81
CA CYS A 8 8.42 -25.24 -9.93
C CYS A 8 9.12 -24.77 -8.65
N LEU A 9 9.24 -23.46 -8.49
CA LEU A 9 9.79 -22.85 -7.27
C LEU A 9 8.64 -22.52 -6.31
N ARG A 10 8.83 -22.86 -5.03
CA ARG A 10 7.94 -22.45 -3.94
C ARG A 10 8.75 -21.74 -2.88
N TRP A 11 8.36 -20.50 -2.59
CA TRP A 11 8.86 -19.77 -1.43
C TRP A 11 7.88 -19.96 -0.28
N ASN A 12 8.25 -20.81 0.67
CA ASN A 12 7.34 -21.30 1.72
C ASN A 12 6.77 -20.19 2.62
N ASN A 13 7.52 -19.11 2.83
CA ASN A 13 7.14 -17.94 3.62
C ASN A 13 6.94 -16.68 2.77
N TYR A 14 6.55 -16.83 1.50
CA TYR A 14 6.36 -15.69 0.59
C TYR A 14 5.41 -14.63 1.14
N GLN A 15 4.26 -15.04 1.67
CA GLN A 15 3.24 -14.11 2.18
C GLN A 15 3.75 -13.27 3.35
N SER A 16 4.31 -13.87 4.39
CA SER A 16 4.86 -13.09 5.51
C SER A 16 6.05 -12.23 5.08
N SER A 17 6.90 -12.74 4.18
CA SER A 17 8.05 -11.97 3.68
C SER A 17 7.62 -10.75 2.88
N ILE A 18 6.58 -10.85 2.04
CA ILE A 18 6.11 -9.73 1.23
C ILE A 18 5.39 -8.70 2.11
N THR A 19 4.59 -9.14 3.09
CA THR A 19 3.91 -8.25 4.04
C THR A 19 4.93 -7.43 4.83
N SER A 20 5.89 -8.09 5.49
CA SER A 20 6.96 -7.39 6.22
C SER A 20 7.84 -6.53 5.33
N ALA A 21 8.05 -6.90 4.06
CA ALA A 21 8.77 -6.02 3.13
C ALA A 21 8.02 -4.71 2.89
N PHE A 22 6.70 -4.76 2.64
CA PHE A 22 5.90 -3.55 2.44
C PHE A 22 5.73 -2.70 3.70
N GLU A 23 5.66 -3.32 4.87
CA GLU A 23 5.72 -2.62 6.17
C GLU A 23 7.01 -1.81 6.28
N ASN A 24 8.17 -2.45 6.13
CA ASN A 24 9.47 -1.78 6.21
C ASN A 24 9.61 -0.66 5.16
N LEU A 25 9.19 -0.90 3.92
CA LEU A 25 9.23 0.13 2.87
C LEU A 25 8.39 1.36 3.25
N ARG A 26 7.24 1.16 3.90
CA ARG A 26 6.42 2.28 4.35
C ARG A 26 7.06 3.03 5.51
N ASP A 27 7.59 2.30 6.48
CA ASP A 27 8.19 2.88 7.69
C ASP A 27 9.47 3.66 7.37
N ASP A 28 10.27 3.18 6.40
CA ASP A 28 11.44 3.88 5.87
C ASP A 28 11.07 4.98 4.84
N GLU A 29 9.78 5.14 4.52
CA GLU A 29 9.26 6.03 3.48
C GLU A 29 9.84 5.80 2.07
N ASP A 30 10.27 4.57 1.77
CA ASP A 30 10.81 4.17 0.48
C ASP A 30 9.69 3.96 -0.54
N PHE A 31 9.83 4.54 -1.73
CA PHE A 31 8.89 4.40 -2.86
C PHE A 31 7.43 4.82 -2.57
N VAL A 32 7.17 5.50 -1.44
CA VAL A 32 5.87 6.09 -1.16
C VAL A 32 5.55 7.16 -2.20
N ASP A 33 4.37 7.06 -2.80
CA ASP A 33 3.97 7.84 -3.97
C ASP A 33 2.57 8.46 -3.80
N VAL A 34 2.03 8.46 -2.58
CA VAL A 34 0.81 9.17 -2.18
C VAL A 34 0.89 9.62 -0.73
N THR A 35 0.23 10.73 -0.42
CA THR A 35 0.03 11.21 0.96
C THR A 35 -1.46 11.26 1.28
N LEU A 36 -1.86 10.68 2.41
CA LEU A 36 -3.19 10.81 3.00
C LEU A 36 -3.13 11.86 4.10
N ALA A 37 -3.99 12.88 4.08
CA ALA A 37 -3.99 13.96 5.05
C ALA A 37 -5.37 14.08 5.71
N CYS A 38 -5.40 14.25 7.04
CA CYS A 38 -6.59 14.55 7.82
C CYS A 38 -6.18 15.28 9.11
N ASP A 39 -7.06 16.11 9.68
CA ASP A 39 -6.82 16.84 10.94
C ASP A 39 -5.46 17.57 11.04
N GLY A 40 -4.98 18.14 9.92
CA GLY A 40 -3.68 18.82 9.85
C GLY A 40 -2.46 17.90 9.96
N ARG A 41 -2.67 16.58 9.97
CA ARG A 41 -1.63 15.56 9.95
C ARG A 41 -1.66 14.79 8.63
N SER A 42 -0.61 14.02 8.37
CA SER A 42 -0.50 13.26 7.14
C SER A 42 0.29 11.97 7.30
N LEU A 43 -0.03 10.99 6.46
CA LEU A 43 0.66 9.70 6.33
C LEU A 43 1.10 9.53 4.87
N LYS A 44 2.32 9.03 4.66
CA LYS A 44 2.76 8.60 3.33
C LYS A 44 2.46 7.12 3.14
N ALA A 45 2.16 6.72 1.91
CA ALA A 45 1.82 5.35 1.57
C ALA A 45 2.13 5.05 0.09
N HIS A 46 1.95 3.78 -0.27
CA HIS A 46 2.03 3.30 -1.63
C HIS A 46 0.65 3.23 -2.29
N ARG A 47 0.49 3.86 -3.45
CA ARG A 47 -0.72 3.84 -4.28
C ARG A 47 -1.13 2.43 -4.64
N VAL A 48 -0.17 1.57 -4.96
CA VAL A 48 -0.44 0.18 -5.36
C VAL A 48 -1.05 -0.61 -4.21
N VAL A 49 -0.55 -0.43 -2.99
CA VAL A 49 -1.06 -1.13 -1.79
C VAL A 49 -2.47 -0.62 -1.45
N LEU A 50 -2.65 0.70 -1.37
CA LEU A 50 -3.99 1.28 -1.14
C LEU A 50 -5.01 0.85 -2.21
N SER A 51 -4.59 0.84 -3.47
CA SER A 51 -5.44 0.42 -4.59
C SER A 51 -5.77 -1.06 -4.54
N ALA A 52 -4.86 -1.92 -4.07
CA ALA A 52 -5.10 -3.36 -3.95
C ALA A 52 -6.20 -3.64 -2.92
N CYS A 53 -6.17 -2.94 -1.78
CA CYS A 53 -7.07 -3.18 -0.64
C CYS A 53 -8.38 -2.38 -0.68
N SER A 54 -8.47 -1.30 -1.48
CA SER A 54 -9.66 -0.43 -1.52
C SER A 54 -10.05 -0.05 -2.95
N PRO A 55 -11.26 -0.46 -3.42
CA PRO A 55 -11.81 0.01 -4.69
C PRO A 55 -11.92 1.54 -4.77
N TYR A 56 -12.27 2.19 -3.65
CA TYR A 56 -12.37 3.64 -3.56
C TYR A 56 -11.02 4.32 -3.83
N PHE A 57 -9.95 3.92 -3.13
CA PHE A 57 -8.62 4.49 -3.38
C PHE A 57 -8.14 4.18 -4.79
N ARG A 58 -8.44 2.99 -5.32
CA ARG A 58 -8.08 2.62 -6.69
C ARG A 58 -8.71 3.55 -7.72
N GLU A 59 -10.00 3.83 -7.62
CA GLU A 59 -10.71 4.72 -8.54
C GLU A 59 -10.22 6.16 -8.41
N LEU A 60 -10.08 6.66 -7.17
CA LEU A 60 -9.60 8.01 -6.87
C LEU A 60 -8.16 8.26 -7.38
N LEU A 61 -7.25 7.30 -7.16
CA LEU A 61 -5.86 7.41 -7.58
C LEU A 61 -5.70 7.25 -9.10
N LYS A 62 -6.59 6.52 -9.75
CA LYS A 62 -6.63 6.44 -11.23
C LYS A 62 -7.12 7.74 -11.85
N SER A 63 -8.10 8.40 -11.25
CA SER A 63 -8.65 9.66 -11.75
C SER A 63 -7.79 10.88 -11.42
N THR A 64 -6.74 10.71 -10.60
CA THR A 64 -5.81 11.78 -10.19
C THR A 64 -4.41 11.56 -10.80
N PRO A 65 -4.17 11.99 -12.06
CA PRO A 65 -2.87 11.88 -12.70
C PRO A 65 -1.89 12.89 -12.11
N CYS A 66 -1.21 12.50 -11.04
CA CYS A 66 -0.17 13.27 -10.35
C CYS A 66 0.99 12.35 -10.00
N LYS A 67 2.21 12.90 -9.89
CA LYS A 67 3.39 12.16 -9.41
C LYS A 67 3.22 11.70 -7.96
N HIS A 68 2.71 12.59 -7.11
CA HIS A 68 2.51 12.34 -5.68
C HIS A 68 1.22 13.03 -5.20
N PRO A 69 0.03 12.43 -5.43
CA PRO A 69 -1.23 13.02 -4.98
C PRO A 69 -1.29 13.13 -3.46
N VAL A 70 -1.84 14.26 -2.98
CA VAL A 70 -2.21 14.45 -1.57
C VAL A 70 -3.72 14.34 -1.49
N ILE A 71 -4.21 13.28 -0.86
CA ILE A 71 -5.64 13.03 -0.66
C ILE A 71 -6.02 13.54 0.73
N VAL A 72 -6.91 14.52 0.75
CA VAL A 72 -7.44 15.07 2.01
C VAL A 72 -8.73 14.35 2.36
N LEU A 73 -8.74 13.65 3.50
CA LEU A 73 -9.91 12.99 4.06
C LEU A 73 -10.55 13.93 5.07
N GLN A 74 -11.74 14.42 4.74
CA GLN A 74 -12.55 15.26 5.62
C GLN A 74 -13.37 14.37 6.56
N ASP A 75 -13.62 14.85 7.77
CA ASP A 75 -14.44 14.18 8.79
C ASP A 75 -13.93 12.79 9.20
N VAL A 76 -12.63 12.54 9.05
CA VAL A 76 -11.94 11.33 9.51
C VAL A 76 -10.93 11.72 10.58
N ALA A 77 -11.04 11.12 11.76
CA ALA A 77 -10.07 11.31 12.81
C ALA A 77 -8.72 10.71 12.41
N PHE A 78 -7.62 11.39 12.73
CA PHE A 78 -6.28 10.87 12.41
C PHE A 78 -6.02 9.46 12.98
N THR A 79 -6.57 9.15 14.15
CA THR A 79 -6.44 7.81 14.75
C THR A 79 -7.09 6.72 13.90
N ASP A 80 -8.23 7.02 13.28
CA ASP A 80 -8.95 6.07 12.43
C ASP A 80 -8.24 5.90 11.10
N LEU A 81 -7.73 7.00 10.52
CA LEU A 81 -6.90 6.93 9.32
C LEU A 81 -5.63 6.11 9.57
N HIS A 82 -4.95 6.35 10.69
CA HIS A 82 -3.76 5.61 11.07
C HIS A 82 -4.07 4.12 11.23
N ALA A 83 -5.11 3.76 12.00
CA ALA A 83 -5.52 2.37 12.19
C ALA A 83 -5.91 1.69 10.86
N LEU A 84 -6.59 2.39 9.96
CA LEU A 84 -6.91 1.88 8.62
C LEU A 84 -5.64 1.59 7.81
N VAL A 85 -4.65 2.49 7.85
CA VAL A 85 -3.39 2.30 7.12
C VAL A 85 -2.57 1.17 7.76
N GLU A 86 -2.56 1.03 9.10
CA GLU A 86 -1.95 -0.13 9.77
C GLU A 86 -2.58 -1.44 9.30
N PHE A 87 -3.91 -1.52 9.32
CA PHE A 87 -4.66 -2.69 8.86
C PHE A 87 -4.35 -3.03 7.39
N ILE A 88 -4.17 -2.03 6.52
CA ILE A 88 -3.85 -2.26 5.11
C ILE A 88 -2.47 -2.91 4.93
N TYR A 89 -1.48 -2.57 5.77
CA TYR A 89 -0.12 -3.07 5.65
C TYR A 89 0.13 -4.37 6.42
N HIS A 90 -0.51 -4.54 7.58
CA HIS A 90 -0.31 -5.70 8.46
C HIS A 90 -1.39 -6.78 8.28
N GLY A 91 -2.58 -6.38 7.82
CA GLY A 91 -3.75 -7.26 7.69
C GLY A 91 -4.56 -7.46 8.97
N GLU A 92 -4.16 -6.85 10.09
CA GLU A 92 -4.83 -6.88 11.40
C GLU A 92 -4.61 -5.60 12.21
#